data_AF-A0AAU4TCI0-F1
#
_entry.id   AF-A0AAU4TCI0-F1
#
_cell.length_a   1.000
_cell.length_b   1.000
_cell.length_c   1.000
_cell.angle_alpha   90.00
_cell.angle_beta   90.00
_cell.angle_gamma   90.00
#
_symmetry.space_group_name_H-M   'P 1'
#
loop_
_entity.id
_entity.type
_entity.pdbx_description
1 polymer ?
#
loop_
_entity_poly.entity_id
_entity_poly.type
_entity_poly.pdbx_seq_one_letter_code
_entity_poly.pdbx_strand_id
1 'polypeptide(L)'
;MACARCDFYTPKHSSKAQLLEAKDNLQRMRAAIPLTDDEQAAVDDGQAALNRLLERLADIPTLSGPAPRQLLPIIEVRRAADVEWCHGHTASPSHKS
;
A
#
# COMPACT_ATOMS: atom_id res chain seq x y z
N MET A 1 0.81 -18.18 8.66
CA MET A 1 -0.50 -17.54 8.49
C MET A 1 -0.29 -16.04 8.35
N ALA A 2 -0.74 -15.43 7.24
CA ALA A 2 -0.56 -14.00 6.99
C ALA A 2 -1.51 -13.19 7.89
N CYS A 3 -0.94 -12.34 8.74
CA CYS A 3 -1.68 -11.52 9.70
C CYS A 3 -2.42 -10.39 8.98
N ALA A 4 -3.74 -10.29 9.16
CA ALA A 4 -4.58 -9.20 8.63
C ALA A 4 -4.26 -7.82 9.21
N ARG A 5 -3.28 -7.73 10.13
CA ARG A 5 -2.90 -6.53 10.88
C ARG A 5 -1.61 -5.87 10.39
N CYS A 6 -0.88 -6.50 9.47
CA CYS A 6 0.37 -5.95 8.96
C CYS A 6 0.09 -5.05 7.76
N ASP A 7 0.33 -3.74 7.90
CA ASP A 7 0.14 -2.73 6.84
C ASP A 7 1.04 -2.94 5.62
N PHE A 8 2.08 -3.78 5.77
CA PHE A 8 2.93 -4.25 4.69
C PHE A 8 2.22 -5.27 3.76
N TYR A 9 1.11 -5.88 4.20
CA TYR A 9 0.42 -6.90 3.42
C TYR A 9 -0.75 -6.29 2.64
N THR A 10 -0.48 -5.83 1.42
CA THR A 10 -1.56 -5.78 0.42
C THR A 10 -1.79 -7.22 -0.04
N PRO A 11 -2.94 -7.85 0.27
CA PRO A 11 -3.15 -9.24 -0.11
C PRO A 11 -3.02 -9.39 -1.63
N LYS A 12 -2.24 -10.39 -2.09
CA LYS A 12 -1.96 -10.59 -3.53
C LYS A 12 -3.22 -10.66 -4.41
N HIS A 13 -4.34 -11.11 -3.87
CA HIS A 13 -5.62 -11.20 -4.59
C HIS A 13 -6.61 -10.06 -4.27
N SER A 14 -6.21 -9.04 -3.52
CA SER A 14 -7.05 -7.86 -3.28
C SER A 14 -7.18 -7.00 -4.53
N SER A 15 -8.31 -6.32 -4.71
CA SER A 15 -8.50 -5.37 -5.81
C SER A 15 -7.44 -4.26 -5.81
N LYS A 16 -6.94 -3.85 -4.64
CA LYS A 16 -5.85 -2.88 -4.51
C LYS A 16 -4.54 -3.41 -5.10
N ALA A 17 -4.17 -4.67 -4.82
CA ALA A 17 -2.97 -5.28 -5.39
C ALA A 17 -3.04 -5.35 -6.92
N GLN A 18 -4.19 -5.76 -7.46
CA GLN A 18 -4.42 -5.85 -8.91
C GLN A 18 -4.30 -4.47 -9.59
N LEU A 19 -4.83 -3.42 -8.96
CA LEU A 19 -4.71 -2.05 -9.49
C LEU A 19 -3.27 -1.52 -9.46
N LEU A 20 -2.49 -1.84 -8.41
CA LEU A 20 -1.08 -1.46 -8.33
C LEU A 20 -0.24 -2.18 -9.38
N GLU A 21 -0.47 -3.47 -9.58
CA GLU A 21 0.20 -4.25 -10.62
C GLU A 21 -0.13 -3.74 -12.03
N ALA A 22 -1.40 -3.42 -12.30
CA ALA A 22 -1.81 -2.83 -13.57
C ALA A 22 -1.12 -1.50 -13.86
N LYS A 23 -1.00 -0.63 -12.84
CA LYS A 23 -0.28 0.65 -12.95
C LYS A 23 1.20 0.44 -13.29
N ASP A 24 1.87 -0.47 -12.59
CA ASP A 24 3.28 -0.77 -12.84
C ASP A 24 3.51 -1.38 -14.23
N ASN A 25 2.54 -2.12 -14.76
CA ASN A 25 2.57 -2.64 -16.12
C ASN A 25 2.45 -1.52 -17.16
N LEU A 26 1.52 -0.57 -16.99
CA LEU A 26 1.39 0.60 -17.86
C LEU A 26 2.70 1.40 -17.92
N GLN A 27 3.33 1.64 -16.77
CA GLN A 27 4.60 2.35 -16.69
C GLN A 27 5.73 1.62 -17.42
N ARG A 28 5.77 0.29 -17.34
CA ARG A 28 6.73 -0.54 -18.08
C ARG A 28 6.48 -0.52 -19.58
N MET A 29 5.24 -0.61 -20.03
CA MET A 29 4.90 -0.52 -21.46
C MET A 29 5.34 0.82 -22.05
N ARG A 30 5.14 1.93 -21.32
CA ARG A 30 5.61 3.27 -21.70
C ARG A 30 7.14 3.35 -21.84
N ALA A 31 7.90 2.60 -21.04
CA ALA A 31 9.36 2.62 -21.07
C ALA A 31 9.98 1.64 -22.10
N ALA A 32 9.25 0.61 -22.53
CA ALA A 32 9.78 -0.49 -23.34
C ALA A 32 9.43 -0.42 -24.83
N ILE A 33 8.35 0.28 -25.20
CA ILE A 33 7.87 0.38 -26.58
C ILE A 33 7.87 1.87 -26.96
N PRO A 34 8.42 2.27 -28.13
CA PRO A 34 8.18 3.61 -28.65
C PRO A 34 6.69 3.70 -29.03
N LEU A 35 5.90 4.13 -28.06
CA LEU A 35 4.49 4.43 -28.24
C LEU A 35 4.37 5.64 -29.15
N THR A 36 3.44 5.60 -30.10
CA THR A 36 3.00 6.79 -30.84
C THR A 36 2.39 7.81 -29.87
N ASP A 37 2.33 9.08 -30.28
CA ASP A 37 1.80 10.14 -29.41
C ASP A 37 0.37 9.86 -28.95
N ASP A 38 -0.47 9.28 -29.82
CA ASP A 38 -1.84 8.87 -29.50
C ASP A 38 -1.88 7.74 -28.45
N GLU A 39 -0.99 6.75 -28.57
CA GLU A 39 -0.86 5.66 -27.60
C GLU A 39 -0.31 6.15 -26.26
N GLN A 40 0.62 7.12 -26.26
CA GLN A 40 1.12 7.75 -25.03
C GLN A 40 0.00 8.52 -24.32
N ALA A 41 -0.80 9.29 -25.07
CA ALA A 41 -1.93 10.02 -24.51
C ALA A 41 -2.95 9.06 -23.87
N ALA A 42 -3.26 7.94 -24.51
CA ALA A 42 -4.16 6.93 -23.96
C ALA A 42 -3.62 6.29 -22.67
N VAL A 43 -2.30 6.04 -22.60
CA VAL A 43 -1.65 5.49 -21.39
C VAL A 43 -1.66 6.50 -20.25
N ASP A 44 -1.35 7.77 -20.52
CA ASP A 44 -1.33 8.82 -19.52
C ASP A 44 -2.75 9.10 -18.96
N ASP A 45 -3.76 9.10 -19.82
CA ASP A 45 -5.17 9.19 -19.41
C ASP A 45 -5.60 8.01 -18.54
N GLY A 46 -5.20 6.79 -18.91
CA GLY A 46 -5.43 5.58 -18.11
C GLY A 46 -4.76 5.65 -16.74
N GLN A 47 -3.52 6.15 -16.68
CA GLN A 47 -2.79 6.35 -15.43
C GLN A 47 -3.48 7.42 -14.55
N ALA A 48 -3.95 8.52 -15.14
CA ALA A 48 -4.70 9.55 -14.43
C ALA A 48 -6.03 9.01 -13.86
N ALA A 49 -6.76 8.20 -14.63
CA ALA A 49 -8.01 7.58 -14.18
C ALA A 49 -7.77 6.61 -13.00
N LEU A 50 -6.71 5.79 -13.07
CA LEU A 50 -6.33 4.90 -11.97
C LEU A 50 -5.94 5.67 -10.71
N ASN A 51 -5.17 6.75 -10.84
CA ASN A 51 -4.79 7.58 -9.69
C ASN A 51 -6.02 8.20 -9.01
N ARG A 52 -6.95 8.78 -9.78
CA ARG A 52 -8.21 9.33 -9.25
C ARG A 52 -9.05 8.26 -8.55
N LEU A 53 -9.10 7.05 -9.10
CA LEU A 53 -9.82 5.94 -8.46
C LEU A 53 -9.18 5.55 -7.13
N LEU A 54 -7.85 5.46 -7.08
CA LEU A 54 -7.12 5.16 -5.86
C LEU A 54 -7.31 6.24 -4.79
N GLU A 55 -7.30 7.52 -5.18
CA GLU A 55 -7.58 8.64 -4.29
C GLU A 55 -8.98 8.54 -3.69
N ARG A 56 -10.00 8.30 -4.52
CA ARG A 56 -11.38 8.13 -4.06
C ARG A 56 -11.55 6.93 -3.13
N LEU A 57 -10.93 5.79 -3.47
CA LEU A 57 -10.98 4.59 -2.64
C LEU A 57 -10.30 4.79 -1.28
N ALA A 58 -9.33 5.69 -1.19
CA ALA A 58 -8.69 6.01 0.07
C ALA A 58 -9.64 6.73 1.05
N ASP A 59 -10.68 7.39 0.54
CA ASP A 59 -11.70 8.11 1.32
C ASP A 59 -12.99 7.29 1.56
N ILE A 60 -13.15 6.14 0.92
CA ILE A 60 -14.34 5.29 1.09
C ILE A 60 -14.25 4.54 2.43
N PRO A 61 -15.26 4.66 3.33
CA PRO A 61 -15.30 3.92 4.58
C PRO A 61 -15.19 2.42 4.35
N THR A 62 -14.39 1.74 5.15
CA THR A 62 -14.35 0.27 5.13
C THR A 62 -15.56 -0.29 5.88
N LEU A 63 -16.00 -1.50 5.56
CA LEU A 63 -17.13 -2.16 6.26
C LEU A 63 -16.92 -2.28 7.77
N SER A 64 -15.67 -2.16 8.25
CA SER A 64 -15.30 -2.22 9.68
C SER A 64 -15.01 -0.85 10.31
N GLY A 65 -15.34 0.26 9.64
CA GLY A 65 -15.22 1.61 10.19
C GLY A 65 -14.43 2.58 9.31
N PRO A 66 -13.35 3.22 9.81
CA PRO A 66 -12.76 4.41 9.18
C PRO A 66 -12.35 4.19 7.73
N ALA A 67 -12.32 5.27 6.94
CA ALA A 67 -11.75 5.25 5.61
C ALA A 67 -10.23 4.98 5.66
N PRO A 68 -9.65 4.34 4.63
CA PRO A 68 -8.22 4.02 4.60
C PRO A 68 -7.29 5.20 4.96
N ARG A 69 -7.57 6.43 4.51
CA ARG A 69 -6.76 7.61 4.87
C ARG A 69 -6.75 7.94 6.36
N GLN A 70 -7.84 7.64 7.06
CA GLN A 70 -7.98 7.89 8.50
C GLN A 70 -7.28 6.79 9.32
N LEU A 71 -6.98 5.65 8.70
CA LEU A 71 -6.22 4.57 9.32
C LEU A 71 -4.71 4.82 9.25
N LEU A 72 -4.20 5.57 8.26
CA LEU A 72 -2.76 5.83 8.09
C LEU A 72 -2.11 6.43 9.36
N PRO A 73 -2.67 7.46 10.03
CA PRO A 73 -2.08 8.02 11.25
C PRO A 73 -2.12 7.02 12.41
N ILE A 74 -3.18 6.21 12.50
CA ILE A 74 -3.35 5.20 13.57
C ILE A 74 -2.36 4.05 13.37
N ILE A 75 -2.14 3.65 12.12
CA ILE A 75 -1.16 2.67 11.69
C ILE A 75 0.26 3.14 12.02
N GLU A 76 0.61 4.38 11.70
CA GLU A 76 1.93 4.95 11.97
C GLU A 76 2.23 5.08 13.47
N VAL A 77 1.24 5.52 14.27
CA VAL A 77 1.36 5.57 15.74
C VAL A 77 1.54 4.17 16.33
N ARG A 78 0.80 3.18 15.84
CA ARG A 78 0.97 1.79 16.28
C ARG A 78 2.31 1.21 15.83
N ARG A 79 2.77 1.55 14.63
CA ARG A 79 4.07 1.15 14.09
C ARG A 79 5.23 1.73 14.90
N ALA A 80 5.13 2.97 15.36
CA ALA A 80 6.12 3.56 16.26
C ALA A 80 6.17 2.82 17.61
N ALA A 81 5.01 2.50 18.19
CA ALA A 81 4.91 1.74 19.43
C ALA A 81 5.41 0.28 19.29
N ASP A 82 5.12 -0.38 18.16
CA ASP A 82 5.58 -1.74 17.88
C ASP A 82 7.10 -1.79 17.64
N VAL A 83 7.70 -0.77 17.00
CA VAL A 83 9.15 -0.66 16.81
C VAL A 83 9.87 -0.39 18.14
N GLU A 84 9.30 0.45 19.01
CA GLU A 84 9.81 0.69 20.36
C GLU A 84 9.77 -0.59 21.22
N TRP A 85 8.68 -1.36 21.12
CA TRP A 85 8.54 -2.67 21.79
C TRP A 85 9.52 -3.72 21.22
N CYS A 86 9.75 -3.73 19.91
CA CYS A 86 10.75 -4.61 19.27
C CYS A 86 12.19 -4.25 19.67
N HIS A 87 12.50 -2.96 19.83
CA HIS A 87 13.84 -2.51 20.25
C HIS A 87 14.08 -2.67 21.77
N GLY A 88 13.04 -2.65 22.61
CA GLY A 88 13.15 -2.86 24.06
C GLY A 88 13.36 -4.33 24.50
N HIS A 89 13.07 -5.32 23.65
CA HIS A 89 13.13 -6.75 24.00
C HIS A 89 14.47 -7.44 23.62
N THR A 90 15.61 -6.76 23.73
CA THR A 90 16.94 -7.39 23.59
C THR A 90 17.74 -7.47 24.89
N ALA A 91 17.18 -7.05 26.03
CA ALA A 91 17.82 -7.21 27.33
C ALA A 91 17.09 -8.27 28.20
N SER A 92 17.38 -9.54 27.95
CA SER A 92 17.21 -10.58 28.99
C SER A 92 18.28 -10.36 30.07
N PRO A 93 17.93 -10.06 31.34
CA PRO A 93 18.90 -10.19 32.40
C PRO A 93 19.06 -11.69 32.69
N SER A 94 20.24 -12.23 32.41
CA SER A 94 20.67 -13.52 32.95
C SER A 94 20.64 -13.43 34.48
N HIS A 95 19.63 -14.06 35.11
CA HIS A 95 19.63 -14.25 36.55
C HIS A 95 20.61 -15.38 36.87
N LYS A 96 21.79 -15.00 37.34
CA LYS A 96 22.77 -15.85 38.00
C LYS A 96 22.47 -15.84 39.49
N SER A 97 21.91 -16.92 40.03
CA SER A 97 22.37 -17.62 41.25
C SER A 97 21.40 -18.73 41.65
#